data_AF-A0A7L2X5F4-F1
#
_entry.id   AF-A0A7L2X5F4-F1
#
_cell.length_a   1.000
_cell.length_b   1.000
_cell.length_c   1.000
_cell.angle_alpha   90.00
_cell.angle_beta   90.00
_cell.angle_gamma   90.00
#
_symmetry.space_group_name_H-M   'P 1'
#
loop_
_entity.id
_entity.type
_entity.pdbx_description
1 polymer ?
#
loop_
_entity_poly.entity_id
_entity_poly.type
_entity_poly.pdbx_seq_one_letter_code
_entity_poly.pdbx_strand_id
1 'polypeptide(L)'
;VGPVQGSRPGKNVQLTENEIRGLCLKSREIFLSQPILLELEAPLKICGDIHGQYYDLLRLFEYGGFPPESNYLFLGDYVDRGKQSLETICLLLAYKIKYPENFFL
;
A
#
# COMPACT_ATOMS: atom_id res chain seq x y z
N VAL A 1 13.37 3.24 -3.79
CA VAL A 1 14.15 3.10 -2.54
C VAL A 1 13.64 4.14 -1.56
N GLY A 2 12.72 3.75 -0.66
CA GLY A 2 11.97 4.68 0.20
C GLY A 2 12.73 5.10 1.47
N PRO A 3 12.25 6.12 2.21
CA PRO A 3 12.95 6.78 3.34
C PRO A 3 13.28 5.89 4.56
N VAL A 4 12.89 4.62 4.53
CA VAL A 4 12.95 3.67 5.65
C VAL A 4 13.80 2.44 5.32
N GLN A 5 14.24 2.28 4.08
CA GLN A 5 15.07 1.16 3.65
C GLN A 5 16.47 1.30 4.29
N GLY A 6 16.87 0.32 5.10
CA GLY A 6 18.11 0.36 5.91
C GLY A 6 17.99 1.05 7.28
N SER A 7 16.82 1.58 7.64
CA SER A 7 16.57 2.11 9.00
C SER A 7 16.15 1.00 9.97
N ARG A 8 16.42 1.18 11.28
CA ARG A 8 15.99 0.23 12.33
C ARG A 8 14.47 0.02 12.27
N PRO A 9 13.97 -1.23 12.38
CA PRO A 9 12.54 -1.53 12.50
C PRO A 9 11.83 -0.64 13.52
N GLY A 10 10.66 -0.12 13.16
CA GLY A 10 9.88 0.82 13.97
C GLY A 10 10.20 2.30 13.78
N LYS A 11 11.03 2.68 12.78
CA LYS A 11 11.20 4.10 12.44
C LYS A 11 9.94 4.63 11.76
N ASN A 12 9.35 5.67 12.35
CA ASN A 12 8.17 6.32 11.78
C ASN A 12 8.53 7.17 10.55
N VAL A 13 7.59 7.28 9.62
CA VAL A 13 7.69 8.21 8.49
C VAL A 13 6.84 9.45 8.80
N GLN A 14 7.47 10.61 8.83
CA GLN A 14 6.77 11.87 9.11
C GLN A 14 6.17 12.41 7.82
N LEU A 15 4.89 12.13 7.59
CA LEU A 15 4.08 12.78 6.57
C LEU A 15 3.29 13.91 7.20
N THR A 16 3.14 15.01 6.48
CA THR A 16 2.26 16.11 6.90
C THR A 16 0.79 15.70 6.76
N GLU A 17 -0.08 16.31 7.57
CA GLU A 17 -1.52 16.10 7.49
C GLU A 17 -2.07 16.35 6.07
N ASN A 18 -1.55 17.36 5.38
CA ASN A 18 -1.97 17.69 4.02
C ASN A 18 -1.57 16.61 3.01
N GLU A 19 -0.40 15.99 3.15
CA GLU A 19 0.02 14.88 2.30
C GLU A 19 -0.88 13.65 2.53
N ILE A 20 -1.15 13.31 3.79
CA ILE A 20 -2.05 12.18 4.13
C ILE A 20 -3.45 12.43 3.59
N ARG A 21 -3.99 13.66 3.76
CA ARG A 21 -5.28 14.06 3.19
C ARG A 21 -5.28 13.94 1.67
N GLY A 22 -4.20 14.38 1.02
CA GLY A 22 -4.03 14.28 -0.43
C GLY A 22 -4.08 12.83 -0.93
N LEU A 23 -3.39 11.91 -0.23
CA LEU A 23 -3.46 10.48 -0.53
C LEU A 23 -4.90 9.97 -0.45
N CYS A 24 -5.61 10.24 0.64
CA CYS A 24 -6.98 9.78 0.82
C CYS A 24 -7.94 10.32 -0.24
N LEU A 25 -7.86 11.62 -0.58
CA LEU A 25 -8.73 12.23 -1.58
C LEU A 25 -8.46 11.64 -2.97
N LYS A 26 -7.17 11.52 -3.34
CA LYS A 26 -6.83 11.06 -4.68
C LYS A 26 -7.08 9.57 -4.89
N SER A 27 -6.81 8.74 -3.89
CA SER A 27 -7.14 7.31 -3.96
C SER A 27 -8.65 7.09 -4.00
N ARG A 28 -9.44 7.88 -3.25
CA ARG A 28 -10.91 7.83 -3.28
C ARG A 28 -11.47 8.09 -4.68
N GLU A 29 -10.95 9.08 -5.40
CA GLU A 29 -11.35 9.33 -6.79
C GLU A 29 -11.12 8.10 -7.68
N ILE A 30 -9.96 7.45 -7.54
CA ILE A 30 -9.59 6.26 -8.31
C ILE A 30 -10.54 5.10 -7.97
N PHE A 31 -10.77 4.83 -6.69
CA PHE A 31 -11.70 3.77 -6.26
C PHE A 31 -13.11 3.98 -6.80
N LEU A 32 -13.61 5.23 -6.81
CA LEU A 32 -14.94 5.53 -7.34
C LEU A 32 -15.02 5.41 -8.87
N SER A 33 -13.88 5.54 -9.57
CA SER A 33 -13.82 5.36 -11.02
C SER A 33 -13.72 3.89 -11.47
N GLN A 34 -13.35 2.98 -10.55
CA GLN A 34 -13.18 1.55 -10.81
C GLN A 34 -14.39 0.76 -10.29
N PRO A 35 -14.71 -0.42 -10.88
CA PRO A 35 -15.82 -1.23 -10.42
C PRO A 35 -15.56 -1.77 -9.01
N ILE A 36 -16.61 -1.83 -8.19
CA ILE A 36 -16.55 -2.42 -6.83
C ILE A 36 -16.18 -3.91 -6.86
N LEU A 37 -16.58 -4.61 -7.93
CA LEU A 37 -16.16 -5.97 -8.24
C LEU A 37 -15.08 -5.87 -9.32
N LEU A 38 -13.82 -5.99 -8.91
CA LEU A 38 -12.67 -5.91 -9.81
C LEU A 38 -12.57 -7.19 -10.67
N GLU A 39 -12.36 -7.00 -11.97
CA GLU A 39 -12.01 -8.05 -12.91
C GLU A 39 -10.51 -7.92 -13.23
N LEU A 40 -9.70 -8.87 -12.75
CA LEU A 40 -8.23 -8.79 -12.80
C LEU A 40 -7.65 -9.97 -13.56
N GLU A 41 -6.56 -9.72 -14.31
CA GLU A 41 -5.84 -10.74 -15.05
C GLU A 41 -4.54 -11.13 -14.36
N ALA A 42 -4.16 -12.40 -14.50
CA ALA A 42 -2.86 -12.89 -14.07
C ALA A 42 -1.76 -12.41 -15.05
N PRO A 43 -0.51 -12.23 -14.58
CA PRO A 43 0.01 -12.55 -13.25
C PRO A 43 -0.25 -11.45 -12.21
N LEU A 44 -0.64 -11.85 -10.99
CA LEU A 44 -0.68 -10.97 -9.82
C LEU A 44 -0.34 -11.72 -8.53
N LYS A 45 0.05 -10.98 -7.50
CA LYS A 45 0.32 -11.47 -6.14
C LYS A 45 -0.82 -11.06 -5.23
N ILE A 46 -1.37 -12.03 -4.50
CA ILE A 46 -2.47 -11.79 -3.56
C ILE A 46 -1.89 -11.75 -2.14
N CYS A 47 -2.22 -10.71 -1.40
CA CYS A 47 -1.73 -10.46 -0.05
C CYS A 47 -2.91 -10.37 0.92
N GLY A 48 -2.83 -11.12 2.02
CA GLY A 48 -3.80 -11.02 3.11
C GLY A 48 -3.48 -9.86 4.06
N ASP A 49 -3.95 -9.99 5.29
CA ASP A 49 -3.88 -8.95 6.31
C ASP A 49 -2.45 -8.43 6.56
N ILE A 50 -2.35 -7.13 6.81
CA ILE A 50 -1.09 -6.46 7.15
C ILE A 50 -1.10 -5.92 8.58
N HIS A 51 -2.27 -5.52 9.10
CA HIS A 51 -2.46 -5.06 10.49
C HIS A 51 -1.40 -4.05 10.95
N GLY A 52 -1.06 -3.05 10.11
CA GLY A 52 -0.05 -2.03 10.45
C GLY A 52 1.39 -2.53 10.63
N GLN A 53 1.73 -3.72 10.12
CA GLN A 53 3.10 -4.27 10.13
C GLN A 53 3.94 -3.75 8.95
N TYR A 54 4.22 -2.45 8.96
CA TYR A 54 4.85 -1.74 7.84
C TYR A 54 6.19 -2.36 7.35
N TYR A 55 7.05 -2.84 8.25
CA TYR A 55 8.31 -3.46 7.85
C TYR A 55 8.13 -4.82 7.18
N ASP A 56 7.11 -5.57 7.59
CA ASP A 56 6.78 -6.84 6.95
C ASP A 56 6.16 -6.60 5.57
N LEU A 57 5.38 -5.52 5.40
CA LEU A 57 4.93 -5.05 4.09
C LEU A 57 6.12 -4.69 3.17
N LEU A 58 7.13 -3.97 3.68
CA LEU A 58 8.33 -3.66 2.89
C LEU A 58 9.07 -4.93 2.46
N ARG A 59 9.23 -5.89 3.37
CA ARG A 59 9.84 -7.19 3.04
C ARG A 59 9.02 -7.95 2.01
N LEU A 60 7.70 -7.93 2.12
CA LEU A 60 6.81 -8.53 1.13
C LEU A 60 7.10 -8.00 -0.28
N PHE A 61 7.30 -6.68 -0.43
CA PHE A 61 7.69 -6.10 -1.70
C PHE A 61 9.14 -6.43 -2.10
N GLU A 62 10.07 -6.54 -1.16
CA GLU A 62 11.46 -6.97 -1.47
C GLU A 62 11.52 -8.39 -2.03
N TYR A 63 10.73 -9.32 -1.49
CA TYR A 63 10.65 -10.70 -2.02
C TYR A 63 9.74 -10.82 -3.24
N GLY A 64 8.66 -10.05 -3.26
CA GLY A 64 7.64 -10.09 -4.30
C GLY A 64 8.00 -9.30 -5.56
N GLY A 65 8.90 -8.33 -5.47
CA GLY A 65 9.12 -7.30 -6.48
C GLY A 65 8.29 -6.05 -6.17
N PHE A 66 8.91 -4.87 -6.25
CA PHE A 66 8.19 -3.62 -5.95
C PHE A 66 7.26 -3.25 -7.10
N PRO A 67 6.07 -2.66 -6.84
CA PRO A 67 5.24 -2.13 -7.91
C PRO A 67 6.02 -1.10 -8.77
N PRO A 68 5.96 -1.18 -10.12
CA PRO A 68 5.04 -1.98 -10.93
C PRO A 68 5.64 -3.30 -11.45
N GLU A 69 6.80 -3.76 -10.94
CA GLU A 69 7.43 -5.01 -11.39
C GLU A 69 6.55 -6.24 -11.17
N SER A 70 5.58 -6.15 -10.26
CA SER A 70 4.56 -7.16 -10.02
C SER A 70 3.23 -6.50 -9.71
N ASN A 71 2.15 -7.11 -10.21
CA ASN A 71 0.79 -6.69 -9.88
C ASN A 71 0.41 -7.21 -8.49
N TYR A 72 -0.33 -6.42 -7.72
CA TYR A 72 -0.74 -6.78 -6.35
C TYR A 72 -2.24 -6.61 -6.15
N LEU A 73 -2.85 -7.56 -5.45
CA LEU A 73 -4.18 -7.47 -4.87
C LEU A 73 -4.07 -7.70 -3.36
N PHE A 74 -4.46 -6.71 -2.57
CA PHE A 74 -4.60 -6.90 -1.13
C PHE A 74 -6.07 -7.14 -0.75
N LEU A 75 -6.30 -7.92 0.31
CA LEU A 75 -7.63 -8.41 0.70
C LEU A 75 -8.26 -7.67 1.90
N GLY A 76 -7.67 -6.55 2.34
CA GLY A 76 -8.15 -5.78 3.49
C GLY A 76 -7.23 -5.84 4.72
N ASP A 77 -7.76 -5.43 5.87
CA ASP A 77 -7.08 -5.42 7.18
C ASP A 77 -5.68 -4.77 7.16
N TYR A 78 -5.66 -3.54 6.65
CA TYR A 78 -4.45 -2.72 6.51
C TYR A 78 -3.99 -2.07 7.83
N VAL A 79 -4.95 -1.69 8.67
CA VAL A 79 -4.76 -0.86 9.86
C VAL A 79 -5.03 -1.65 11.15
N ASP A 80 -5.13 -0.96 12.29
CA ASP A 80 -5.26 -1.54 13.63
C ASP A 80 -4.01 -2.28 14.11
N ARG A 81 -4.15 -3.13 15.15
CA ARG A 81 -3.26 -4.09 15.86
C ARG A 81 -1.74 -3.87 15.87
N GLY A 82 -1.12 -3.49 14.77
CA GLY A 82 0.30 -3.16 14.65
C GLY A 82 0.65 -1.72 15.04
N LYS A 83 1.94 -1.41 14.90
CA LYS A 83 2.54 -0.18 15.43
C LYS A 83 2.64 0.95 14.40
N GLN A 84 2.48 0.65 13.11
CA GLN A 84 2.77 1.56 11.99
C GLN A 84 1.65 1.52 10.94
N SER A 85 0.41 1.60 11.42
CA SER A 85 -0.80 1.55 10.57
C SER A 85 -0.88 2.75 9.62
N LEU A 86 -0.42 3.93 10.04
CA LEU A 86 -0.36 5.12 9.19
C LEU A 86 0.60 4.92 8.02
N GLU A 87 1.84 4.49 8.26
CA GLU A 87 2.82 4.24 7.21
C GLU A 87 2.35 3.15 6.25
N THR A 88 1.70 2.11 6.80
CA THR A 88 1.12 1.00 6.03
C THR A 88 0.08 1.52 5.05
N ILE A 89 -0.99 2.16 5.53
CA ILE A 89 -2.05 2.62 4.64
C ILE A 89 -1.56 3.73 3.69
N CYS A 90 -0.69 4.64 4.14
CA CYS A 90 -0.16 5.70 3.28
C CYS A 90 0.65 5.13 2.11
N LEU A 91 1.47 4.10 2.34
CA LEU A 91 2.23 3.46 1.26
C LEU A 91 1.30 2.74 0.27
N LEU A 92 0.31 2.01 0.76
CA LEU A 92 -0.66 1.31 -0.08
C LEU A 92 -1.46 2.30 -0.95
N LEU A 93 -1.95 3.40 -0.37
CA LEU A 93 -2.66 4.44 -1.13
C LEU A 93 -1.74 5.15 -2.14
N ALA A 94 -0.48 5.42 -1.78
CA ALA A 94 0.48 6.00 -2.69
C ALA A 94 0.75 5.09 -3.90
N TYR A 95 0.86 3.77 -3.70
CA TYR A 95 0.97 2.81 -4.79
C TYR A 95 -0.31 2.72 -5.61
N LYS A 96 -1.50 2.73 -4.99
CA LYS A 96 -2.77 2.77 -5.72
C LYS A 96 -2.88 3.99 -6.63
N ILE A 97 -2.42 5.16 -6.17
CA ILE A 97 -2.40 6.40 -6.97
C ILE A 97 -1.38 6.31 -8.10
N LYS A 98 -0.19 5.78 -7.82
CA LYS A 98 0.91 5.74 -8.78
C LYS A 98 0.72 4.68 -9.87
N TYR A 99 0.11 3.54 -9.53
CA TYR A 99 -0.09 2.39 -10.41
C TYR A 99 -1.53 1.87 -10.33
N PRO A 100 -2.54 2.67 -10.74
CA PRO A 100 -3.95 2.36 -10.52
C PRO A 100 -4.44 1.07 -11.20
N GLU A 101 -3.76 0.64 -12.27
CA GLU A 101 -4.07 -0.54 -13.08
C GLU A 101 -3.18 -1.76 -12.77
N ASN A 102 -2.25 -1.64 -11.80
CA ASN A 102 -1.36 -2.73 -11.39
C ASN A 102 -1.41 -3.01 -9.88
N PHE A 103 -2.05 -2.13 -9.11
CA PHE A 103 -2.11 -2.20 -7.66
C PHE A 103 -3.56 -2.05 -7.17
N PHE A 104 -4.05 -3.06 -6.47
CA PHE A 104 -5.45 -3.19 -6.06
C PHE A 104 -5.56 -3.41 -4.55
N LEU A 105 -6.54 -2.77 -3.95
CA LEU A 105 -6.84 -2.72 -2.51
C LEU A 105 -8.32 -2.94 -2.28
#